data_AF-W7W9U1-F1
#
_entry.id   AF-W7W9U1-F1
#
_cell.length_a   1.000
_cell.length_b   1.000
_cell.length_c   1.000
_cell.angle_alpha   90.00
_cell.angle_beta   90.00
_cell.angle_gamma   90.00
#
_symmetry.space_group_name_H-M   'P 1'
#
loop_
_entity.id
_entity.type
_entity.pdbx_description
1 polymer ?
#
loop_
_entity_poly.entity_id
_entity_poly.type
_entity_poly.pdbx_seq_one_letter_code
_entity_poly.pdbx_strand_id
1 'polypeptide(L)' 'MAALLSWGIALFEYMLMVPANRIGVQQFSVGQLKIIQEVVTLSVFVPFAVFYLREPLKLDYLWAGLCLVGAVYFMFRSS' A
#
# COMPACT_ATOMS: atom_id res chain seq x y z
N MET A 1 -9.31 17.82 -11.60
CA MET A 1 -8.52 16.69 -12.12
C MET A 1 -7.92 15.79 -11.04
N ALA A 2 -7.40 16.33 -9.92
CA ALA A 2 -6.83 15.53 -8.82
C ALA A 2 -7.77 14.45 -8.27
N ALA A 3 -9.04 14.80 -8.05
CA ALA A 3 -10.03 13.85 -7.52
C ALA A 3 -10.24 12.64 -8.43
N LEU A 4 -10.39 12.85 -9.74
CA LEU A 4 -10.62 11.78 -10.73
C LEU A 4 -9.43 10.82 -10.82
N LEU A 5 -8.20 11.34 -10.77
CA LEU A 5 -7.00 10.50 -10.74
C LEU A 5 -6.88 9.71 -9.44
N SER A 6 -7.14 10.34 -8.28
CA SER A 6 -7.14 9.63 -6.99
C SER A 6 -8.19 8.52 -6.93
N TRP A 7 -9.39 8.78 -7.46
CA TRP A 7 -10.47 7.79 -7.52
C TRP A 7 -10.17 6.68 -8.52
N GLY A 8 -9.52 6.99 -9.64
CA GLY A 8 -9.04 6.00 -10.60
C GLY A 8 -8.03 5.04 -9.95
N ILE A 9 -7.04 5.58 -9.24
CA ILE A 9 -6.04 4.79 -8.52
C ILE A 9 -6.71 3.88 -7.47
N ALA A 10 -7.62 4.44 -6.66
CA ALA A 10 -8.37 3.66 -5.67
C ALA A 10 -9.19 2.55 -6.33
N LEU A 11 -9.82 2.80 -7.48
CA LEU A 11 -10.57 1.78 -8.23
C LEU A 11 -9.69 0.63 -8.70
N PHE A 12 -8.52 0.93 -9.27
CA PHE A 12 -7.56 -0.09 -9.70
C PHE A 12 -7.04 -0.91 -8.52
N GLU A 13 -6.72 -0.24 -7.41
CA GLU A 13 -6.31 -0.90 -6.17
C GLU A 13 -7.38 -1.88 -5.67
N TYR A 14 -8.63 -1.43 -5.54
CA TYR A 14 -9.73 -2.30 -5.12
C TYR A 14 -9.95 -3.46 -6.09
N MET A 15 -9.85 -3.20 -7.40
CA MET A 15 -10.03 -4.22 -8.43
C MET A 15 -8.95 -5.31 -8.38
N LEU A 16 -7.71 -4.97 -7.99
CA LEU A 16 -6.62 -5.94 -7.80
C LEU A 16 -6.69 -6.62 -6.42
N MET A 17 -7.15 -5.91 -5.40
CA MET A 17 -7.26 -6.40 -4.02
C MET A 17 -8.29 -7.53 -3.89
N VAL A 18 -9.44 -7.44 -4.56
CA VAL A 18 -10.49 -8.48 -4.52
C VAL A 18 -9.99 -9.86 -4.99
N PRO A 19 -9.36 -10.01 -6.18
CA PRO A 19 -8.79 -11.28 -6.61
C PRO A 19 -7.54 -11.68 -5.79
N ALA A 20 -6.69 -10.72 -5.41
CA ALA A 20 -5.51 -11.00 -4.59
C ALA A 20 -5.87 -11.59 -3.22
N ASN A 21 -6.91 -11.07 -2.56
CA ASN A 21 -7.40 -11.60 -1.29
C ASN A 21 -8.05 -12.98 -1.46
N ARG A 22 -8.77 -13.23 -2.57
CA ARG A 22 -9.37 -14.55 -2.85
C ARG A 22 -8.33 -15.64 -3.08
N ILE A 23 -7.29 -15.36 -3.87
CA ILE A 23 -6.22 -16.32 -4.17
C ILE A 23 -5.28 -16.44 -2.97
N GLY A 24 -4.93 -15.31 -2.37
CA GLY A 24 -3.96 -15.22 -1.28
C GLY A 24 -4.42 -15.84 0.03
N VAL A 25 -5.73 -15.90 0.32
CA VAL A 25 -6.26 -16.60 1.51
C VAL A 25 -5.89 -18.09 1.54
N GLN A 26 -5.59 -18.69 0.39
CA GLN A 26 -5.17 -20.10 0.31
C GLN A 26 -3.72 -20.32 0.77
N GLN A 27 -2.88 -19.28 0.76
CA GLN A 27 -1.45 -19.38 1.09
C GLN A 27 -1.02 -18.50 2.27
N PHE A 28 -1.73 -17.39 2.52
CA PHE A 28 -1.41 -16.39 3.53
C PHE A 28 -2.60 -16.18 4.48
N SER A 29 -2.30 -15.78 5.71
CA SER A 29 -3.35 -15.38 6.66
C SER A 29 -4.00 -14.06 6.24
N VAL A 30 -5.24 -13.84 6.68
CA VAL A 30 -5.96 -12.58 6.46
C VAL A 30 -5.16 -11.35 6.95
N GLY A 31 -4.39 -11.51 8.03
CA GLY A 31 -3.52 -10.45 8.55
C GLY A 31 -2.36 -10.10 7.61
N GLN A 32 -1.70 -11.10 7.03
CA GLN A 32 -0.61 -10.88 6.07
C GLN A 32 -1.11 -10.21 4.78
N LEU A 33 -2.27 -10.63 4.28
CA LEU A 33 -2.90 -10.02 3.10
C LEU A 33 -3.21 -8.54 3.31
N LYS A 34 -3.68 -8.18 4.51
CA LYS A 34 -3.96 -6.78 4.86
C LYS A 34 -2.70 -5.93 4.93
N ILE A 35 -1.60 -6.47 5.47
CA ILE A 35 -0.30 -5.79 5.49
C ILE A 35 0.20 -5.55 4.06
N ILE A 36 0.15 -6.57 3.20
CA ILE A 36 0.55 -6.45 1.79
C ILE A 36 -0.29 -5.38 1.10
N GLN A 37 -1.60 -5.34 1.36
CA GLN A 37 -2.49 -4.32 0.82
C GLN A 37 -2.05 -2.92 1.26
N GLU A 38 -1.83 -2.67 2.55
CA GLU A 38 -1.41 -1.34 3.01
C GLU A 38 -0.06 -0.91 2.45
N VAL A 39 0.87 -1.85 2.26
CA VAL A 39 2.15 -1.59 1.57
C VAL A 39 1.91 -1.15 0.13
N VAL A 40 1.05 -1.85 -0.62
CA VAL A 40 0.72 -1.48 -2.01
C VAL A 40 0.03 -0.12 -2.06
N THR A 41 -0.93 0.13 -1.18
CA THR A 41 -1.63 1.42 -1.08
C THR A 41 -0.69 2.59 -0.84
N LEU A 42 0.18 2.47 0.17
CA LEU A 42 1.17 3.51 0.46
C LEU A 42 2.20 3.66 -0.69
N SER A 43 2.62 2.55 -1.30
CA SER A 43 3.58 2.58 -2.42
C SER A 43 3.05 3.28 -3.66
N VAL A 44 1.74 3.22 -3.93
CA VAL A 44 1.10 3.94 -5.05
C VAL A 44 0.72 5.36 -4.66
N PHE A 45 0.29 5.56 -3.41
CA PHE A 45 -0.13 6.88 -2.91
C PHE A 45 1.04 7.85 -2.74
N VAL A 46 2.20 7.40 -2.26
CA VAL A 46 3.38 8.28 -2.03
C VAL A 46 3.88 8.93 -3.32
N PRO A 47 4.14 8.20 -4.43
CA PRO A 47 4.47 8.82 -5.71
C PRO A 47 3.37 9.76 -6.20
N PHE A 48 2.09 9.40 -6.02
CA PHE A 48 0.98 10.26 -6.39
C PHE A 48 1.01 11.58 -5.61
N ALA A 49 1.22 11.55 -4.29
CA ALA A 49 1.34 12.75 -3.46
C ALA A 49 2.52 13.64 -3.88
N VAL A 50 3.67 13.03 -4.20
CA VAL A 50 4.89 13.77 -4.55
C VAL A 50 4.82 14.36 -5.96
N PHE A 51 4.46 13.55 -6.95
CA PHE A 51 4.47 13.97 -8.36
C PHE A 51 3.22 14.78 -8.74
N TYR A 52 2.05 14.41 -8.21
CA TYR A 52 0.79 15.00 -8.62
C TYR A 52 0.34 16.15 -7.70
N LEU A 53 0.41 15.97 -6.38
CA LEU A 53 0.04 17.01 -5.41
C LEU A 53 1.20 17.99 -5.14
N ARG A 54 2.43 17.68 -5.60
CA ARG A 54 3.66 18.46 -5.32
C ARG A 54 3.86 18.73 -3.83
N GLU A 55 3.39 17.82 -2.99
CA GLU A 55 3.72 17.84 -1.57
C GLU A 55 5.24 17.69 -1.43
N PRO A 56 5.90 18.55 -0.63
CA PRO A 56 7.33 18.41 -0.39
C PRO A 56 7.56 17.05 0.26
N LEU A 57 8.47 16.26 -0.31
CA LEU A 57 8.97 15.02 0.29
C LEU A 57 9.59 15.32 1.66
N LYS A 58 8.76 15.31 2.69
CA LYS A 58 9.21 15.39 4.08
C LYS A 58 9.88 14.07 4.44
N LEU A 59 10.88 14.15 5.32
CA LEU A 59 11.52 12.99 5.93
C LEU A 59 10.50 12.03 6.58
N ASP A 60 9.32 12.53 6.93
CA ASP A 60 8.18 11.75 7.43
C ASP A 60 7.78 10.61 6.47
N TYR A 61 7.82 10.81 5.15
CA TYR A 61 7.51 9.76 4.17
C TYR A 61 8.58 8.66 4.16
N LEU A 62 9.85 9.03 4.38
CA LEU A 62 10.95 8.08 4.52
C LEU A 62 10.82 7.27 5.81
N TRP A 63 10.50 7.93 6.93
CA TRP A 63 10.23 7.25 8.21
C TRP A 63 9.02 6.32 8.13
N ALA A 64 7.95 6.74 7.45
CA ALA A 64 6.77 5.91 7.22
C ALA A 64 7.10 4.66 6.38
N GLY A 65 7.87 4.83 5.29
CA GLY A 65 8.34 3.71 4.47
C GLY A 65 9.22 2.74 5.26
N LEU A 66 10.11 3.27 6.11
CA LEU A 66 11.00 2.46 6.95
C LEU A 66 10.22 1.70 8.04
N CYS A 67 9.21 2.33 8.65
CA CYS A 67 8.28 1.66 9.56
C CYS A 67 7.47 0.55 8.87
N LEU A 68 7.02 0.77 7.63
CA LEU A 68 6.33 -0.25 6.84
C LEU A 68 7.21 -1.46 6.54
N VAL A 69 8.48 -1.24 6.17
CA VAL A 69 9.45 -2.32 5.97
C VAL A 69 9.65 -3.11 7.27
N GLY A 70 9.71 -2.42 8.41
CA GLY A 70 9.73 -3.06 9.73
C GLY A 70 8.48 -3.91 9.99
N ALA A 71 7.28 -3.39 9.70
CA ALA A 71 6.02 -4.10 9.87
C ALA A 71 5.95 -5.38 9.01
N VAL A 72 6.38 -5.30 7.75
CA VAL A 72 6.51 -6.46 6.85
C VAL A 72 7.49 -7.47 7.45
N TYR A 73 8.68 -7.02 7.87
CA TYR A 73 9.68 -7.90 8.47
C TYR A 73 9.15 -8.64 9.71
N PHE A 74 8.47 -7.96 10.64
CA PHE A 74 7.90 -8.61 11.83
C PHE A 74 6.79 -9.60 11.50
N MET A 75 5.89 -9.25 10.57
CA MET A 75 4.78 -10.11 10.15
C MET A 75 5.24 -11.38 9.43
N PHE A 76 6.32 -11.32 8.65
CA PHE A 76 6.90 -12.47 7.96
C PHE A 76 7.93 -13.23 8.80
N ARG A 77 8.53 -12.61 9.82
CA ARG A 77 9.43 -13.30 10.77
C ARG A 77 8.72 -14.28 11.68
N SER A 78 7.42 -14.10 11.92
CA SER A 78 6.62 -14.98 12.78
C SER A 78 5.91 -16.12 12.03
N SER A 79 6.26 -16.35 10.76
CA SER A 79 5.79 -17.49 9.94
C SER A 79 6.85 -18.57 9.81
#